data_AF-A0A0J6CWZ0-F1
#
_entry.id   AF-A0A0J6CWZ0-F1
#
_cell.length_a   1.000
_cell.length_b   1.000
_cell.length_c   1.000
_cell.angle_alpha   90.00
_cell.angle_beta   90.00
_cell.angle_gamma   90.00
#
_symmetry.space_group_name_H-M   'P 1'
#
loop_
_entity.id
_entity.type
_entity.pdbx_description
1 polymer ?
#
loop_
_entity_poly.entity_id
_entity_poly.type
_entity_poly.pdbx_seq_one_letter_code
_entity_poly.pdbx_strand_id
1 'polypeptide(L)'
;MMSISYYYVNKNRKLIGFQLGMNISTIIGGMAAMTTGILLIYQYPFHFTWITIISTLTGIFIGSLFGGMFDYQTLLTGYGSGMTMGLMAPMIGASANFSTLFIGLVEAAFGISFIILFLAIRNS
;
A
#
# COMPACT_ATOMS: atom_id res chain seq x y z
N MET A 1 -2.90 10.23 -6.57
CA MET A 1 -1.65 9.50 -6.91
C MET A 1 -1.93 8.10 -7.44
N MET A 2 -2.70 7.27 -6.72
CA MET A 2 -3.02 5.88 -7.11
C MET A 2 -3.54 5.68 -8.53
N SER A 3 -4.49 6.50 -9.01
CA SER A 3 -5.05 6.32 -10.35
C SER A 3 -4.04 6.61 -11.48
N ILE A 4 -3.11 7.54 -11.24
CA ILE A 4 -2.07 7.93 -12.20
C ILE A 4 -0.98 6.87 -12.25
N SER A 5 -0.54 6.36 -11.10
CA SER A 5 0.41 5.26 -11.04
C SER A 5 -0.16 3.98 -11.63
N TYR A 6 -1.45 3.68 -11.38
CA TYR A 6 -2.15 2.54 -11.99
C TYR A 6 -2.10 2.60 -13.52
N TYR A 7 -2.44 3.75 -14.11
CA TYR A 7 -2.40 3.92 -15.57
C TYR A 7 -0.98 3.78 -16.13
N TYR A 8 0.02 4.36 -15.45
CA TYR A 8 1.41 4.30 -15.88
C TYR A 8 1.99 2.88 -15.83
N VAL A 9 1.71 2.13 -14.76
CA VAL A 9 2.11 0.73 -14.61
C VAL A 9 1.44 -0.12 -15.69
N ASN A 10 0.14 0.05 -15.93
CA ASN A 10 -0.58 -0.74 -16.93
C ASN A 10 -0.02 -0.52 -18.35
N LYS A 11 0.42 0.71 -18.67
CA LYS A 11 1.05 1.02 -19.96
C LYS A 11 2.39 0.31 -20.15
N ASN A 12 3.21 0.21 -19.10
CA ASN A 12 4.57 -0.33 -19.16
C ASN A 12 4.68 -1.78 -18.66
N ARG A 13 3.56 -2.45 -18.38
CA ARG A 13 3.49 -3.78 -17.74
C ARG A 13 4.34 -4.88 -18.40
N LYS A 14 4.58 -4.78 -19.72
CA LYS A 14 5.33 -5.79 -20.49
C LYS A 14 6.85 -5.68 -20.34
N LEU A 15 7.37 -4.56 -19.83
CA LEU A 15 8.80 -4.29 -19.63
C LEU A 15 9.26 -4.64 -18.21
N ILE A 16 8.32 -4.86 -17.29
CA ILE A 16 8.60 -5.00 -15.87
C ILE A 16 8.94 -6.47 -15.58
N GLY A 17 10.16 -6.71 -15.08
CA GLY A 17 10.58 -8.02 -14.62
C GLY A 17 9.77 -8.52 -13.43
N PHE A 18 9.70 -9.84 -13.27
CA PHE A 18 8.88 -10.52 -12.27
C PHE A 18 9.10 -10.04 -10.82
N GLN A 19 10.36 -9.90 -10.40
CA GLN A 19 10.70 -9.41 -9.05
C GLN A 19 10.32 -7.94 -8.83
N LEU A 20 10.44 -7.10 -9.87
CA LEU A 20 10.03 -5.70 -9.82
C LEU A 20 8.51 -5.59 -9.68
N GLY A 21 7.74 -6.38 -10.44
CA GLY A 21 6.29 -6.45 -10.32
C GLY A 21 5.84 -6.88 -8.91
N MET A 22 6.54 -7.85 -8.33
CA MET A 22 6.30 -8.30 -6.95
C MET A 22 6.54 -7.19 -5.92
N ASN A 23 7.66 -6.48 -6.02
CA ASN A 23 7.98 -5.36 -5.11
C ASN A 23 7.02 -4.18 -5.27
N ILE A 24 6.60 -3.87 -6.50
CA ILE A 24 5.62 -2.82 -6.77
C ILE A 24 4.29 -3.15 -6.08
N SER A 25 3.80 -4.38 -6.22
CA SER A 25 2.55 -4.83 -5.63
C SER A 25 2.58 -4.76 -4.09
N THR A 26 3.67 -5.21 -3.47
CA THR A 26 3.82 -5.19 -2.01
C THR A 26 3.94 -3.78 -1.45
N ILE A 27 4.74 -2.91 -2.08
CA ILE A 27 4.91 -1.51 -1.64
C ILE A 27 3.59 -0.76 -1.73
N ILE A 28 2.90 -0.82 -2.86
CA ILE A 28 1.66 -0.09 -3.07
C ILE A 28 0.55 -0.62 -2.15
N GLY A 29 0.34 -1.94 -2.13
CA GLY A 29 -0.70 -2.56 -1.31
C GLY A 29 -0.45 -2.33 0.18
N GLY A 30 0.79 -2.54 0.63
CA GLY A 30 1.19 -2.36 2.01
C GLY A 30 1.08 -0.92 2.48
N MET A 31 1.61 0.04 1.72
CA MET A 31 1.56 1.45 2.12
C MET A 31 0.15 2.03 2.06
N ALA A 32 -0.69 1.57 1.14
CA ALA A 32 -2.10 1.98 1.10
C ALA A 32 -2.88 1.45 2.31
N ALA A 33 -2.66 0.19 2.70
CA ALA A 33 -3.23 -0.36 3.92
C ALA A 33 -2.75 0.43 5.16
N MET A 34 -1.45 0.70 5.21
CA MET A 34 -0.80 1.40 6.32
C MET A 34 -1.34 2.83 6.51
N THR A 35 -1.36 3.61 5.44
CA THR A 35 -1.87 5.00 5.47
C THR A 35 -3.35 5.04 5.83
N THR A 36 -4.19 4.19 5.22
CA THR A 36 -5.63 4.16 5.51
C THR A 36 -5.92 3.74 6.96
N GLY A 37 -5.25 2.70 7.46
CA GLY A 37 -5.43 2.24 8.85
C GLY A 37 -4.97 3.25 9.89
N ILE A 38 -3.83 3.93 9.67
CA ILE A 38 -3.31 4.94 10.60
C ILE A 38 -4.19 6.19 10.60
N LEU A 39 -4.63 6.68 9.44
CA LEU A 39 -5.50 7.86 9.37
C LEU A 39 -6.86 7.60 10.04
N LEU A 40 -7.45 6.43 9.79
CA LEU A 40 -8.74 6.06 10.37
C LEU A 40 -8.66 5.88 11.89
N ILE A 41 -7.61 5.25 12.43
CA ILE A 41 -7.49 5.07 13.89
C ILE A 41 -7.24 6.38 14.63
N TYR A 42 -6.59 7.35 13.97
CA TYR A 42 -6.45 8.70 14.52
C TYR A 42 -7.78 9.44 14.57
N GLN A 43 -8.66 9.24 13.58
CA GLN A 43 -9.95 9.90 13.53
C GLN A 43 -11.00 9.22 14.43
N TYR A 44 -10.93 7.90 14.58
CA TYR A 44 -11.91 7.09 15.31
C TYR A 44 -11.23 6.12 16.30
N PRO A 45 -10.58 6.64 17.37
CA PRO A 45 -9.74 5.84 18.26
C PRO A 45 -10.48 4.70 18.99
N PHE A 46 -11.81 4.80 19.15
CA PHE A 46 -12.63 3.79 19.83
C PHE A 46 -13.14 2.67 18.90
N HIS A 47 -12.90 2.75 17.59
CA HIS A 47 -13.43 1.79 16.61
C HIS A 47 -12.35 0.87 16.00
N PHE A 48 -11.46 0.37 16.86
CA PHE A 48 -10.29 -0.42 16.46
C PHE A 48 -10.64 -1.59 15.51
N THR A 49 -11.63 -2.41 15.86
CA THR A 49 -12.02 -3.60 15.08
C THR A 49 -12.46 -3.24 13.66
N TRP A 50 -13.35 -2.25 13.52
CA TRP A 50 -13.88 -1.85 12.21
C TRP A 50 -12.80 -1.24 11.34
N ILE A 51 -11.90 -0.46 11.94
CA ILE A 51 -10.79 0.18 11.22
C ILE A 51 -9.81 -0.86 10.70
N THR A 52 -9.50 -1.88 11.52
CA THR A 52 -8.68 -3.00 11.08
C THR A 52 -9.31 -3.75 9.92
N ILE A 53 -10.62 -4.01 9.95
CA ILE A 53 -11.32 -4.67 8.85
C ILE A 53 -11.22 -3.82 7.58
N ILE A 54 -11.51 -2.52 7.66
CA ILE A 54 -11.46 -1.60 6.51
C ILE A 54 -10.04 -1.51 5.94
N SER A 55 -9.04 -1.29 6.80
CA SER A 55 -7.62 -1.21 6.45
C SER A 55 -7.11 -2.49 5.77
N THR A 56 -7.57 -3.65 6.25
CA THR A 56 -7.21 -4.95 5.66
C THR A 56 -7.85 -5.11 4.28
N LEU A 57 -9.14 -4.76 4.14
CA LEU A 57 -9.83 -4.83 2.86
C LEU A 57 -9.26 -3.86 1.83
N THR A 58 -8.91 -2.63 2.22
CA THR A 58 -8.25 -1.67 1.33
C THR A 58 -6.88 -2.16 0.89
N GLY A 59 -6.08 -2.70 1.82
CA GLY A 59 -4.78 -3.31 1.54
C GLY A 59 -4.86 -4.47 0.56
N ILE A 60 -5.76 -5.41 0.81
CA ILE A 60 -6.01 -6.57 -0.06
C ILE A 60 -6.45 -6.11 -1.46
N PHE A 61 -7.44 -5.21 -1.53
CA PHE A 61 -8.00 -4.76 -2.79
C PHE A 61 -6.95 -4.04 -3.64
N ILE A 62 -6.20 -3.11 -3.04
CA ILE A 62 -5.17 -2.34 -3.75
C ILE A 62 -3.97 -3.22 -4.10
N GLY A 63 -3.49 -4.04 -3.17
CA GLY A 63 -2.37 -4.95 -3.40
C GLY A 63 -2.66 -5.97 -4.51
N SER A 64 -3.84 -6.57 -4.52
CA SER A 64 -4.27 -7.50 -5.56
C SER A 64 -4.52 -6.81 -6.91
N LEU A 65 -5.07 -5.60 -6.94
CA LEU A 65 -5.26 -4.82 -8.17
C LEU A 65 -3.94 -4.52 -8.88
N PHE A 66 -2.91 -4.09 -8.13
CA PHE A 66 -1.59 -3.82 -8.70
C PHE A 66 -0.81 -5.12 -8.98
N GLY A 67 -0.96 -6.15 -8.13
CA GLY A 67 -0.32 -7.44 -8.33
C GLY A 67 -0.87 -8.22 -9.53
N GLY A 68 -2.17 -8.12 -9.80
CA GLY A 68 -2.84 -8.77 -10.91
C GLY A 68 -2.50 -8.19 -12.30
N MET A 69 -1.75 -7.09 -12.36
CA MET A 69 -1.27 -6.54 -13.64
C MET A 69 -0.15 -7.35 -14.27
N PHE A 70 0.55 -8.16 -13.48
CA PHE A 70 1.75 -8.88 -13.90
C PHE A 70 1.45 -10.37 -14.02
N ASP A 71 1.35 -11.08 -12.90
CA ASP A 71 1.16 -12.53 -12.83
C ASP A 71 0.35 -12.96 -11.60
N TYR A 72 -0.05 -14.23 -11.55
CA TYR A 72 -0.81 -14.77 -10.41
C TYR A 72 -0.01 -14.77 -9.10
N GLN A 73 1.31 -15.02 -9.17
CA GLN A 73 2.15 -15.00 -7.98
C GLN A 73 2.34 -13.58 -7.42
N THR A 74 2.45 -12.56 -8.26
CA THR A 74 2.49 -11.16 -7.81
C THR A 74 1.16 -10.72 -7.22
N LEU A 75 0.03 -11.18 -7.78
CA LEU A 75 -1.30 -10.98 -7.18
C LEU A 75 -1.37 -11.56 -5.77
N LEU A 76 -0.94 -12.80 -5.57
CA LEU A 76 -0.93 -13.44 -4.24
C LEU A 76 -0.01 -12.73 -3.26
N THR A 77 1.14 -12.23 -3.74
CA THR A 77 2.07 -11.50 -2.89
C THR A 77 1.46 -10.17 -2.44
N GLY A 78 0.84 -9.43 -3.36
CA GLY A 78 0.10 -8.20 -3.06
C GLY A 78 -1.06 -8.41 -2.09
N TYR A 79 -1.84 -9.48 -2.29
CA TYR A 79 -2.90 -9.90 -1.38
C TYR A 79 -2.35 -10.15 0.03
N GLY A 80 -1.29 -10.96 0.15
CA GLY A 80 -0.69 -11.32 1.43
C GLY A 80 -0.10 -10.11 2.15
N SER A 81 0.69 -9.29 1.44
CA SER A 81 1.29 -8.08 2.03
C SER A 81 0.26 -7.02 2.41
N GLY A 82 -0.80 -6.87 1.60
CA GLY A 82 -1.88 -5.94 1.89
C GLY A 82 -2.67 -6.36 3.12
N MET A 83 -2.92 -7.67 3.27
CA MET A 83 -3.56 -8.22 4.45
C MET A 83 -2.72 -8.02 5.71
N THR A 84 -1.43 -8.37 5.69
CA THR A 84 -0.57 -8.27 6.87
C THR A 84 -0.39 -6.82 7.31
N MET A 85 -0.09 -5.91 6.37
CA MET A 85 0.02 -4.48 6.68
C MET A 85 -1.31 -3.91 7.15
N GLY A 86 -2.43 -4.30 6.55
CA GLY A 86 -3.75 -3.79 6.94
C GLY A 86 -4.17 -4.18 8.36
N LEU A 87 -3.78 -5.39 8.80
CA LEU A 87 -3.97 -5.84 10.18
C LEU A 87 -3.08 -5.07 11.17
N MET A 88 -1.85 -4.76 10.78
CA MET A 88 -0.86 -4.08 11.64
C MET A 88 -1.06 -2.56 11.71
N ALA A 89 -1.60 -1.95 10.65
CA ALA A 89 -1.66 -0.49 10.51
C ALA A 89 -2.35 0.23 11.68
N PRO A 90 -3.53 -0.20 12.19
CA PRO A 90 -4.19 0.50 13.28
C PRO A 90 -3.44 0.36 14.60
N MET A 91 -2.73 -0.76 14.83
CA MET A 91 -1.87 -0.94 16.02
C MET A 91 -0.70 0.04 16.01
N ILE A 92 -0.07 0.22 14.86
CA ILE A 92 1.03 1.18 14.67
C ILE A 92 0.54 2.61 14.86
N GLY A 93 -0.66 2.93 14.35
CA GLY A 93 -1.26 4.24 14.56
C GLY A 93 -1.59 4.52 16.02
N ALA A 94 -2.19 3.56 16.71
CA ALA A 94 -2.53 3.71 18.13
C ALA A 94 -1.28 3.85 19.03
N SER A 95 -0.19 3.13 18.73
CA SER A 95 1.04 3.19 19.52
C SER A 95 1.83 4.50 19.33
N ALA A 96 1.61 5.21 18.23
CA ALA A 96 2.22 6.50 17.93
C ALA A 96 1.61 7.69 18.69
N ASN A 97 0.70 7.44 19.65
CA ASN A 97 0.08 8.45 20.53
C ASN A 97 -0.49 9.67 19.79
N PHE A 98 -1.08 9.45 18.62
CA PHE A 98 -1.70 10.50 17.82
C PHE A 98 -0.76 11.63 17.37
N SER A 99 0.56 11.37 17.32
CA SER A 99 1.54 12.36 16.87
C SER A 99 1.32 12.72 15.40
N THR A 100 1.13 14.02 15.12
CA THR A 100 0.99 14.56 13.77
C THR A 100 2.27 14.40 12.95
N LEU A 101 3.43 14.40 13.61
CA LEU A 101 4.74 14.16 12.97
C LEU A 101 4.82 12.75 12.39
N PHE A 102 4.25 11.76 13.10
CA PHE A 102 4.23 10.38 12.63
C PHE A 102 3.35 10.20 11.37
N ILE A 103 2.17 10.83 11.34
CA ILE A 103 1.33 10.82 10.12
C ILE A 103 2.08 11.43 8.95
N GLY A 104 2.68 12.62 9.16
CA GLY A 104 3.43 13.30 8.09
C GLY A 104 4.58 12.45 7.55
N LEU A 105 5.27 11.71 8.41
CA LEU A 105 6.33 10.78 7.98
C LEU A 105 5.77 9.62 7.15
N VAL A 106 4.66 9.00 7.58
CA VAL A 106 4.03 7.88 6.85
C VAL A 106 3.50 8.34 5.50
N GLU A 107 2.85 9.50 5.43
CA GLU A 107 2.38 10.08 4.17
C GLU A 107 3.54 10.46 3.24
N ALA A 108 4.62 11.03 3.78
CA ALA A 108 5.83 11.33 3.01
C ALA A 108 6.46 10.04 2.46
N ALA A 109 6.58 8.98 3.28
CA ALA A 109 7.09 7.68 2.85
C ALA A 109 6.21 7.08 1.74
N PHE A 110 4.89 7.22 1.85
CA PHE A 110 3.97 6.80 0.80
C PHE A 110 4.19 7.60 -0.50
N GLY A 111 4.33 8.93 -0.41
CA GLY A 111 4.66 9.78 -1.57
C GLY A 111 5.99 9.40 -2.23
N ILE A 112 7.03 9.17 -1.44
CA ILE A 112 8.35 8.73 -1.92
C ILE A 112 8.25 7.37 -2.62
N SER A 113 7.44 6.45 -2.10
CA SER A 113 7.24 5.13 -2.70
C SER A 113 6.72 5.22 -4.14
N PHE A 114 5.85 6.20 -4.45
CA PHE A 114 5.41 6.45 -5.83
C PHE A 114 6.54 6.96 -6.71
N ILE A 115 7.40 7.86 -6.20
CA ILE A 115 8.55 8.38 -6.96
C ILE A 115 9.51 7.25 -7.31
N ILE A 116 9.83 6.40 -6.33
CA ILE A 116 10.69 5.22 -6.52
C ILE A 116 10.07 4.31 -7.58
N LEU A 117 8.76 4.09 -7.54
CA LEU A 117 8.07 3.29 -8.54
C LEU A 117 8.18 3.88 -9.96
N PHE A 118 7.97 5.19 -10.12
CA PHE A 118 8.12 5.83 -11.43
C PHE A 118 9.55 5.70 -11.97
N LEU A 119 10.56 5.86 -11.10
CA LEU A 119 11.96 5.68 -11.48
C LEU A 119 12.30 4.22 -11.81
N ALA A 120 11.78 3.27 -11.04
CA ALA A 120 12.00 1.85 -11.25
C ALA A 120 11.44 1.39 -12.61
N ILE A 121 10.23 1.84 -12.97
CA ILE A 121 9.60 1.52 -14.26
C ILE A 121 10.34 2.20 -15.42
N ARG A 122 10.87 3.41 -15.23
CA ARG A 122 11.66 4.10 -16.26
C ARG A 122 12.98 3.39 -16.57
N ASN A 123 13.58 2.73 -15.60
CA ASN A 123 14.85 2.03 -15.72
C ASN A 123 14.71 0.51 -15.99
N SER A 124 13.48 0.02 -16.20
CA SER A 124 13.17 -1.37 -16.58
C SER A 124 13.05 -1.50 -18.09
#